data_AF-H2SAE0-F1
#
_entry.id   AF-H2SAE0-F1
#
_cell.length_a   1.000
_cell.length_b   1.000
_cell.length_c   1.000
_cell.angle_alpha   90.00
_cell.angle_beta   90.00
_cell.angle_gamma   90.00
#
_symmetry.space_group_name_H-M   'P 1'
#
loop_
_entity.id
_entity.type
_entity.pdbx_description
1 polymer ?
#
loop_
_entity_poly.entity_id
_entity_poly.type
_entity_poly.pdbx_seq_one_letter_code
_entity_poly.pdbx_strand_id
1 'polypeptide(L)'
;MGAHYCAVCRQTTFVGKGHIYGKSHQSRLRVVLLKFLEKVKEARRTLKKPQVEKFDGTQHKETFWCYCCGLEVERNVTDGNMSVLHGGLIEHMVTPEHRKNTHKFWWENKAESKFRDKFIFTEEESERFKTEVAKALESFVEEEDEFIKQQADHIRAQEMHRQEVLQSLSEREAEPELLNGSRGTNTSAGNAVSSGFTPQGSNRPTGSVDDDGPWSAAGQGLTFIGYQESSNGGNVHTGAVPPWLQDDPLEGSSGTAAHAQIGPSLQDFLKHKEQEKLRKLPPNRVGANFDHSSHTDANWLPSFGRVWNSGRRWQSRHQFRQEEGQKRQKRRKEHGTEGSKKAKTEQMTGSDKH
;
A
#
# COMPACT_ATOMS: atom_id res chain seq x y z
N MET A 1 -39.09 36.50 8.88
CA MET A 1 -37.78 36.07 9.42
C MET A 1 -37.39 34.80 8.70
N GLY A 2 -36.24 34.78 8.01
CA GLY A 2 -35.80 33.62 7.23
C GLY A 2 -35.01 32.62 8.07
N ALA A 3 -35.07 31.35 7.66
CA ALA A 3 -34.18 30.31 8.19
C ALA A 3 -32.72 30.66 7.85
N HIS A 4 -31.83 30.54 8.84
CA HIS A 4 -30.41 30.82 8.69
C HIS A 4 -29.59 29.62 9.16
N TYR A 5 -28.76 29.06 8.28
CA TYR A 5 -27.83 27.99 8.65
C TYR A 5 -26.51 28.55 9.19
N CYS A 6 -26.06 28.03 10.33
CA CYS A 6 -24.79 28.39 10.92
C CYS A 6 -23.74 27.31 10.67
N ALA A 7 -22.67 27.63 9.93
CA ALA A 7 -21.58 26.70 9.67
C ALA A 7 -20.81 26.27 10.93
N VAL A 8 -20.68 27.18 11.91
CA VAL A 8 -19.98 26.91 13.18
C VAL A 8 -20.79 25.98 14.08
N CYS A 9 -22.10 26.22 14.20
CA CYS A 9 -22.98 25.41 15.03
C CYS A 9 -23.56 24.17 14.32
N ARG A 10 -23.43 24.09 12.99
CA ARG A 10 -24.02 23.06 12.11
C ARG A 10 -25.53 22.90 12.32
N GLN A 11 -26.21 24.01 12.51
CA GLN A 11 -27.64 24.05 12.85
C GLN A 11 -28.33 25.18 12.09
N THR A 12 -29.57 24.91 11.67
CA THR A 12 -30.46 25.92 11.07
C THR A 12 -31.28 26.58 12.18
N THR A 13 -31.21 27.90 12.27
CA THR A 13 -31.97 28.70 13.23
C THR A 13 -33.05 29.50 12.50
N PHE A 14 -34.28 29.41 12.97
CA PHE A 14 -35.43 30.12 12.39
C PHE A 14 -35.61 31.55 12.94
N VAL A 15 -34.89 31.90 14.01
CA VAL A 15 -34.91 33.22 14.66
C VAL A 15 -33.93 34.21 13.99
N GLY A 16 -33.52 33.92 12.74
CA GLY A 16 -32.52 34.71 12.02
C GLY A 16 -31.12 34.67 12.65
N LYS A 17 -30.38 35.77 12.54
CA LYS A 17 -28.96 35.89 12.95
C LYS A 17 -28.74 36.07 14.46
N GLY A 18 -29.80 36.09 15.28
CA GLY A 18 -29.69 36.32 16.73
C GLY A 18 -28.87 35.26 17.49
N HIS A 19 -28.83 34.01 16.99
CA HIS A 19 -28.15 32.92 17.69
C HIS A 19 -26.63 33.13 17.81
N ILE A 20 -26.03 33.94 16.93
CA ILE A 20 -24.57 34.22 16.88
C ILE A 20 -24.12 34.92 18.18
N TYR A 21 -25.01 35.68 18.81
CA TYR A 21 -24.75 36.36 20.08
C TYR A 21 -24.91 35.45 21.30
N GLY A 22 -25.43 34.24 21.13
CA GLY A 22 -25.66 33.29 22.21
C GLY A 22 -24.36 32.69 22.77
N LYS A 23 -24.32 32.45 24.08
CA LYS A 23 -23.15 31.84 24.76
C LYS A 23 -22.75 30.48 24.18
N SER A 24 -23.72 29.68 23.72
CA SER A 24 -23.47 28.38 23.09
C SER A 24 -22.75 28.50 21.74
N HIS A 25 -23.11 29.48 20.92
CA HIS A 25 -22.39 29.74 19.67
C HIS A 25 -20.97 30.23 19.95
N GLN A 26 -20.82 31.21 20.84
CA GLN A 26 -19.52 31.79 21.18
C GLN A 26 -18.55 30.76 21.80
N SER A 27 -19.04 29.84 22.64
CA SER A 27 -18.19 28.76 23.18
C SER A 27 -17.73 27.79 22.08
N ARG A 28 -18.64 27.38 21.18
CA ARG A 28 -18.30 26.54 20.01
C ARG A 28 -17.30 27.23 19.08
N LEU A 29 -17.54 28.51 18.78
CA LEU A 29 -16.65 29.33 17.96
C LEU A 29 -15.25 29.39 18.56
N ARG A 30 -15.13 29.62 19.87
CA ARG A 30 -13.84 29.62 20.57
C ARG A 30 -13.10 28.29 20.43
N VAL A 31 -13.79 27.16 20.61
CA VAL A 31 -13.18 25.83 20.46
C VAL A 31 -12.69 25.60 19.02
N VAL A 32 -13.50 25.97 18.03
CA VAL A 32 -13.13 25.85 16.61
C VAL A 32 -11.91 26.71 16.28
N LEU A 33 -11.92 27.97 16.71
CA LEU A 33 -10.80 28.90 16.50
C LEU A 33 -9.53 28.45 17.24
N LEU A 34 -9.64 27.89 18.44
CA LEU A 34 -8.48 27.35 19.16
C LEU A 34 -7.85 26.17 18.40
N LYS A 35 -8.67 25.20 17.94
CA LYS A 35 -8.17 24.08 17.13
C LYS A 35 -7.54 24.55 15.82
N PHE A 36 -8.14 25.55 15.17
CA PHE A 36 -7.59 26.12 13.95
C PHE A 36 -6.27 26.86 14.24
N LEU A 37 -6.20 27.60 15.34
CA LEU A 37 -5.02 28.35 15.74
C LEU A 37 -3.82 27.43 16.00
N GLU A 38 -4.01 26.26 16.59
CA GLU A 38 -2.91 25.31 16.79
C GLU A 38 -2.27 24.88 15.45
N LYS A 39 -3.08 24.59 14.42
CA LYS A 39 -2.56 24.31 13.06
C LYS A 39 -1.79 25.48 12.47
N VAL A 40 -2.31 26.70 12.69
CA VAL A 40 -1.65 27.93 12.23
C VAL A 40 -0.32 28.17 12.96
N LYS A 41 -0.26 27.87 14.26
CA LYS A 41 0.98 27.96 15.04
C LYS A 41 2.00 26.93 14.60
N GLU A 42 1.60 25.71 14.29
CA GLU A 42 2.48 24.67 13.74
C GLU A 42 3.14 25.16 12.45
N ALA A 43 2.35 25.66 11.49
CA ALA A 43 2.88 26.24 10.27
C ALA A 43 3.76 27.49 10.52
N ARG A 44 3.41 28.32 11.50
CA ARG A 44 4.22 29.49 11.85
C ARG A 44 5.60 29.09 12.41
N ARG A 45 5.75 27.90 13.01
CA ARG A 45 7.05 27.39 13.47
C ARG A 45 7.96 26.97 12.31
N THR A 46 7.39 26.51 11.21
CA THR A 46 8.17 26.09 10.02
C THR A 46 8.68 27.27 9.20
N LEU A 47 8.21 28.50 9.44
CA LEU A 47 8.71 29.71 8.77
C LEU A 47 10.23 29.91 8.89
N LYS A 48 10.82 29.53 10.03
CA LYS A 48 12.27 29.70 10.29
C LYS A 48 13.11 28.52 9.80
N LYS A 49 12.52 27.33 9.77
CA LYS A 49 13.18 26.08 9.38
C LYS A 49 12.14 25.23 8.65
N PRO A 50 11.98 25.41 7.33
CA PRO A 50 11.10 24.57 6.55
C PRO A 50 11.59 23.14 6.57
N GLN A 51 10.65 22.21 6.51
CA GLN A 51 10.93 20.78 6.45
C GLN A 51 10.60 20.29 5.05
N VAL A 52 11.60 19.67 4.43
CA VAL A 52 11.53 19.07 3.11
C VAL A 52 11.75 17.58 3.30
N GLU A 53 10.87 16.77 2.72
CA GLU A 53 10.94 15.31 2.79
C GLU A 53 10.73 14.71 1.39
N LYS A 54 11.18 13.47 1.18
CA LYS A 54 10.80 12.68 0.00
C LYS A 54 9.30 12.50 -0.03
N PHE A 55 8.69 12.67 -1.20
CA PHE A 55 7.25 12.55 -1.33
C PHE A 55 6.74 11.15 -0.98
N ASP A 56 5.83 11.10 -0.01
CA ASP A 56 5.03 9.94 0.36
C ASP A 56 3.55 10.28 0.20
N GLY A 57 2.89 9.65 -0.76
CA GLY A 57 1.48 9.88 -1.05
C GLY A 57 0.52 9.56 0.11
N THR A 58 0.95 8.79 1.12
CA THR A 58 0.14 8.48 2.31
C THR A 58 0.22 9.55 3.39
N GLN A 59 1.34 10.27 3.47
CA GLN A 59 1.63 11.25 4.54
C GLN A 59 1.53 12.69 4.05
N HIS A 60 1.85 12.95 2.77
CA HIS A 60 2.00 14.31 2.27
C HIS A 60 0.77 14.86 1.55
N LYS A 61 -0.18 14.01 1.15
CA LYS A 61 -1.49 14.40 0.59
C LYS A 61 -2.53 14.72 1.67
N GLU A 62 -2.10 15.36 2.75
CA GLU A 62 -3.00 15.76 3.81
C GLU A 62 -3.63 17.13 3.51
N THR A 63 -4.94 17.24 3.76
CA THR A 63 -5.69 18.50 3.64
C THR A 63 -6.04 19.05 5.02
N PHE A 64 -6.42 20.32 5.06
CA PHE A 64 -7.08 20.92 6.21
C PHE A 64 -8.25 21.81 5.79
N TRP A 65 -9.25 21.88 6.66
CA TRP A 65 -10.38 22.79 6.48
C TRP A 65 -10.04 24.20 6.99
N CYS A 66 -10.10 25.19 6.11
CA CYS A 66 -10.02 26.60 6.50
C CYS A 66 -11.42 27.12 6.87
N TYR A 67 -11.64 27.43 8.14
CA TYR A 67 -12.94 27.94 8.61
C TYR A 67 -13.27 29.34 8.11
N CYS A 68 -12.25 30.16 7.82
CA CYS A 68 -12.44 31.52 7.32
C CYS A 68 -12.94 31.52 5.88
N CYS A 69 -12.33 30.67 5.04
CA CYS A 69 -12.65 30.56 3.62
C CYS A 69 -13.80 29.58 3.34
N GLY A 70 -14.03 28.61 4.24
CA GLY A 70 -14.98 27.53 4.01
C GLY A 70 -14.52 26.58 2.89
N LEU A 71 -13.21 26.34 2.81
CA LEU A 71 -12.57 25.54 1.77
C LEU A 71 -11.67 24.47 2.39
N GLU A 72 -11.53 23.37 1.67
CA GLU A 72 -10.51 22.35 1.92
C GLU A 72 -9.24 22.74 1.15
N VAL A 73 -8.12 22.79 1.86
CA VAL A 73 -6.84 23.30 1.37
C VAL A 73 -5.76 22.24 1.62
N GLU A 74 -4.83 22.10 0.69
CA GLU A 74 -3.67 21.22 0.86
C GLU A 74 -2.78 21.73 1.99
N ARG A 75 -2.36 20.83 2.89
CA ARG A 75 -1.48 21.19 4.00
C ARG A 75 -0.06 21.45 3.50
N ASN A 76 0.43 20.60 2.61
CA ASN A 76 1.79 20.57 2.11
C ASN A 76 1.82 20.96 0.63
N VAL A 77 2.97 21.43 0.14
CA VAL A 77 3.21 21.58 -1.31
C VAL A 77 4.05 20.40 -1.77
N THR A 78 3.71 19.80 -2.90
CA THR A 78 4.42 18.61 -3.42
C THR A 78 4.70 18.75 -4.91
N ASP A 79 5.90 18.38 -5.35
CA ASP A 79 6.27 18.34 -6.78
C ASP A 79 6.24 16.91 -7.37
N GLY A 80 5.85 15.92 -6.56
CA GLY A 80 5.79 14.49 -6.90
C GLY A 80 7.00 13.68 -6.45
N ASN A 81 8.15 14.31 -6.24
CA ASN A 81 9.36 13.68 -5.72
C ASN A 81 9.66 14.12 -4.28
N MET A 82 9.27 15.34 -3.94
CA MET A 82 9.53 16.02 -2.69
C MET A 82 8.27 16.72 -2.17
N SER A 83 8.25 16.93 -0.85
CA SER A 83 7.17 17.58 -0.12
C SER A 83 7.70 18.64 0.82
N VAL A 84 7.16 19.85 0.73
CA VAL A 84 7.39 20.93 1.69
C VAL A 84 6.26 20.91 2.72
N LEU A 85 6.59 20.52 3.95
CA LEU A 85 5.59 20.43 5.02
C LEU A 85 5.02 21.80 5.38
N HIS A 86 3.71 21.85 5.58
CA HIS A 86 2.94 23.06 5.87
C HIS A 86 2.99 24.18 4.81
N GLY A 87 3.65 23.96 3.67
CA GLY A 87 3.78 24.96 2.61
C GLY A 87 2.44 25.43 2.07
N GLY A 88 1.52 24.50 1.76
CA GLY A 88 0.22 24.82 1.17
C GLY A 88 -0.68 25.59 2.14
N LEU A 89 -0.57 25.29 3.44
CA LEU A 89 -1.22 26.09 4.48
C LEU A 89 -0.68 27.52 4.50
N ILE A 90 0.63 27.72 4.49
CA ILE A 90 1.23 29.06 4.52
C ILE A 90 0.83 29.85 3.28
N GLU A 91 0.95 29.26 2.09
CA GLU A 91 0.56 29.88 0.82
C GLU A 91 -0.90 30.34 0.84
N HIS A 92 -1.81 29.48 1.29
CA HIS A 92 -3.22 29.83 1.43
C HIS A 92 -3.43 31.02 2.38
N MET A 93 -2.76 31.03 3.52
CA MET A 93 -2.97 32.05 4.55
C MET A 93 -2.41 33.43 4.17
N VAL A 94 -1.50 33.49 3.21
CA VAL A 94 -0.93 34.74 2.66
C VAL A 94 -1.86 35.34 1.60
N THR A 95 -2.74 34.53 0.98
CA THR A 95 -3.61 35.02 -0.10
C THR A 95 -4.49 36.21 0.34
N PRO A 96 -4.67 37.22 -0.52
CA PRO A 96 -5.53 38.35 -0.20
C PRO A 96 -7.00 37.93 -0.03
N GLU A 97 -7.42 36.84 -0.68
CA GLU A 97 -8.73 36.21 -0.51
C GLU A 97 -8.93 35.73 0.92
N HIS A 98 -7.96 35.00 1.48
CA HIS A 98 -8.01 34.54 2.87
C HIS A 98 -8.09 35.71 3.85
N ARG A 99 -7.32 36.78 3.62
CA ARG A 99 -7.39 37.99 4.45
C ARG A 99 -8.81 38.57 4.46
N LYS A 100 -9.41 38.77 3.29
CA LYS A 100 -10.80 39.28 3.15
C LYS A 100 -11.81 38.36 3.83
N ASN A 101 -11.69 37.05 3.60
CA ASN A 101 -12.56 36.04 4.19
C ASN A 101 -12.43 35.97 5.71
N THR A 102 -11.23 36.13 6.25
CA THR A 102 -10.97 36.23 7.69
C THR A 102 -11.69 37.44 8.28
N HIS A 103 -11.58 38.63 7.67
CA HIS A 103 -12.33 39.80 8.13
C HIS A 103 -13.85 39.58 8.10
N LYS A 104 -14.36 39.01 7.01
CA LYS A 104 -15.78 38.67 6.85
C LYS A 104 -16.25 37.68 7.91
N PHE A 105 -15.52 36.57 8.11
CA PHE A 105 -15.82 35.54 9.09
C PHE A 105 -15.90 36.10 10.51
N TRP A 106 -14.94 36.97 10.88
CA TRP A 106 -14.94 37.62 12.20
C TRP A 106 -16.17 38.49 12.40
N TRP A 107 -16.56 39.25 11.38
CA TRP A 107 -17.72 40.13 11.45
C TRP A 107 -19.04 39.34 11.49
N GLU A 108 -19.15 38.26 10.72
CA GLU A 108 -20.33 37.40 10.66
C GLU A 108 -20.54 36.62 11.95
N ASN A 109 -19.48 36.09 12.58
CA ASN A 109 -19.57 35.26 13.78
C ASN A 109 -19.37 36.04 15.10
N LYS A 110 -19.18 37.37 15.03
CA LYS A 110 -18.88 38.24 16.19
C LYS A 110 -17.74 37.70 17.05
N ALA A 111 -16.70 37.21 16.39
CA ALA A 111 -15.52 36.68 17.05
C ALA A 111 -14.71 37.79 17.74
N GLU A 112 -13.94 37.42 18.77
CA GLU A 112 -13.08 38.34 19.50
C GLU A 112 -11.98 38.93 18.59
N SER A 113 -11.95 40.25 18.44
CA SER A 113 -11.06 40.97 17.50
C SER A 113 -9.57 40.76 17.79
N LYS A 114 -9.21 40.57 19.07
CA LYS A 114 -7.84 40.38 19.55
C LYS A 114 -7.12 39.17 18.95
N PHE A 115 -7.87 38.20 18.43
CA PHE A 115 -7.30 36.96 17.89
C PHE A 115 -7.22 36.96 16.37
N ARG A 116 -7.87 37.90 15.67
CA ARG A 116 -7.96 37.91 14.21
C ARG A 116 -6.59 37.91 13.54
N ASP A 117 -5.71 38.79 13.99
CA ASP A 117 -4.42 39.03 13.34
C ASP A 117 -3.48 37.81 13.48
N LYS A 118 -3.78 36.86 14.39
CA LYS A 118 -3.04 35.59 14.52
C LYS A 118 -3.28 34.63 13.35
N PHE A 119 -4.33 34.86 12.56
CA PHE A 119 -4.71 34.03 11.41
C PHE A 119 -4.35 34.68 10.07
N ILE A 120 -3.57 35.76 10.08
CA ILE A 120 -3.11 36.46 8.89
C ILE A 120 -1.59 36.34 8.86
N PHE A 121 -1.05 35.93 7.71
CA PHE A 121 0.39 35.96 7.44
C PHE A 121 0.69 37.19 6.59
N THR A 122 1.86 37.79 6.82
CA THR A 122 2.30 38.93 6.00
C THR A 122 3.06 38.45 4.77
N GLU A 123 3.14 39.31 3.76
CA GLU A 123 3.87 38.99 2.53
C GLU A 123 5.37 38.81 2.81
N GLU A 124 5.92 39.60 3.73
CA GLU A 124 7.32 39.49 4.15
C GLU A 124 7.61 38.19 4.93
N GLU A 125 6.63 37.64 5.65
CA GLU A 125 6.73 36.30 6.26
C GLU A 125 6.76 35.22 5.17
N SER A 126 5.97 35.38 4.11
CA SER A 126 5.95 34.45 2.97
C SER A 126 7.22 34.48 2.14
N GLU A 127 7.78 35.66 1.88
CA GLU A 127 9.02 35.80 1.11
C GLU A 127 10.18 35.15 1.84
N ARG A 128 10.32 35.42 3.15
CA ARG A 128 11.31 34.77 4.01
C ARG A 128 11.14 33.25 4.03
N PHE A 129 9.90 32.77 4.09
CA PHE A 129 9.64 31.35 4.02
C PHE A 129 10.10 30.75 2.67
N LYS A 130 9.79 31.41 1.55
CA LYS A 130 10.22 30.95 0.21
C LYS A 130 11.75 30.89 0.10
N THR A 131 12.47 31.87 0.64
CA THR A 131 13.95 31.85 0.63
C THR A 131 14.52 30.73 1.48
N GLU A 132 13.96 30.48 2.67
CA GLU A 132 14.39 29.37 3.52
C GLU A 132 14.01 28.01 2.91
N VAL A 133 12.87 27.92 2.21
CA VAL A 133 12.46 26.70 1.49
C VAL A 133 13.44 26.42 0.36
N ALA A 134 13.81 27.43 -0.44
CA ALA A 134 14.82 27.25 -1.49
C ALA A 134 16.13 26.70 -0.95
N LYS A 135 16.60 27.25 0.18
CA LYS A 135 17.80 26.75 0.87
C LYS A 135 17.63 25.32 1.39
N ALA A 136 16.49 25.01 2.01
CA ALA A 136 16.23 23.67 2.53
C ALA A 136 16.11 22.63 1.41
N LEU A 137 15.56 23.00 0.26
CA LEU A 137 15.50 22.15 -0.94
C LEU A 137 16.91 21.87 -1.47
N GLU A 138 17.77 22.89 -1.56
CA GLU A 138 19.16 22.74 -1.99
C GLU A 138 19.94 21.80 -1.07
N SER A 139 19.90 22.04 0.26
CA SER A 139 20.56 21.16 1.23
C SER A 139 20.02 19.72 1.18
N PHE A 140 18.72 19.54 0.98
CA PHE A 140 18.13 18.21 0.86
C PHE A 140 18.64 17.46 -0.38
N VAL A 141 18.77 18.14 -1.52
CA VAL A 141 19.33 17.54 -2.74
C VAL A 141 20.80 17.18 -2.56
N GLU A 142 21.59 18.06 -1.91
CA GLU A 142 22.99 17.77 -1.61
C GLU A 142 23.16 16.54 -0.70
N GLU A 143 22.35 16.42 0.37
CA GLU A 143 22.35 15.26 1.27
C GLU A 143 22.00 13.95 0.52
N GLU A 144 21.03 14.02 -0.39
CA GLU A 144 20.65 12.88 -1.24
C GLU A 144 21.76 12.49 -2.22
N ASP A 145 22.44 13.45 -2.84
CA ASP A 145 23.56 13.21 -3.74
C ASP A 145 24.76 12.59 -3.00
N GLU A 146 25.06 13.05 -1.79
CA GLU A 146 26.08 12.44 -0.94
C GLU A 146 25.74 10.99 -0.58
N PHE A 147 24.47 10.72 -0.26
CA PHE A 147 24.01 9.37 0.02
C PHE A 147 24.13 8.45 -1.19
N ILE A 148 23.76 8.92 -2.39
CA ILE A 148 23.93 8.18 -3.64
C ILE A 148 25.41 7.91 -3.91
N LYS A 149 26.28 8.91 -3.70
CA LYS A 149 27.73 8.77 -3.87
C LYS A 149 28.31 7.70 -2.94
N GLN A 150 27.92 7.71 -1.65
CA GLN A 150 28.34 6.71 -0.67
C GLN A 150 27.90 5.30 -1.06
N GLN A 151 26.66 5.12 -1.53
CA GLN A 151 26.20 3.82 -2.03
C GLN A 151 27.01 3.36 -3.25
N ALA A 152 27.31 4.28 -4.18
CA ALA A 152 28.09 3.95 -5.36
C ALA A 152 29.54 3.58 -5.00
N ASP A 153 30.15 4.24 -4.01
CA ASP A 153 31.47 3.89 -3.47
C ASP A 153 31.47 2.50 -2.84
N HIS A 154 30.41 2.16 -2.08
CA HIS A 154 30.26 0.83 -1.50
C HIS A 154 30.19 -0.26 -2.57
N ILE A 155 29.40 -0.05 -3.63
CA ILE A 155 29.29 -0.99 -4.77
C ILE A 155 30.66 -1.14 -5.47
N ARG A 156 31.37 -0.03 -5.70
CA ARG A 156 32.72 -0.06 -6.30
C ARG A 156 33.70 -0.84 -5.44
N ALA A 157 33.72 -0.62 -4.12
CA ALA A 157 34.59 -1.32 -3.20
C ALA A 157 34.29 -2.82 -3.15
N GLN A 158 33.01 -3.19 -3.17
CA GLN A 158 32.59 -4.59 -3.22
C GLN A 158 33.02 -5.27 -4.54
N GLU A 159 32.91 -4.57 -5.67
CA GLU A 159 33.36 -5.10 -6.96
C GLU A 159 34.89 -5.22 -7.03
N MET A 160 35.63 -4.23 -6.50
CA MET A 160 37.08 -4.32 -6.37
C MET A 160 37.49 -5.54 -5.54
N HIS A 161 36.84 -5.74 -4.38
CA HIS A 161 37.10 -6.91 -3.54
C HIS A 161 36.82 -8.23 -4.28
N ARG A 162 35.73 -8.30 -5.06
CA ARG A 162 35.40 -9.47 -5.89
C ARG A 162 36.47 -9.74 -6.93
N GLN A 163 36.99 -8.70 -7.58
CA GLN A 163 38.07 -8.81 -8.57
C GLN A 163 39.38 -9.26 -7.94
N GLU A 164 39.74 -8.73 -6.77
CA GLU A 164 40.92 -9.15 -6.02
C GLU A 164 40.87 -10.64 -5.65
N VAL A 165 39.72 -11.12 -5.16
CA VAL A 165 39.54 -12.54 -4.85
C VAL A 165 39.70 -13.40 -6.11
N LEU A 166 39.06 -13.02 -7.23
CA LEU A 166 39.19 -13.74 -8.49
C LEU A 166 40.62 -13.75 -9.02
N GLN A 167 41.34 -12.63 -8.94
CA GLN A 167 42.73 -12.54 -9.36
C GLN A 167 43.62 -13.43 -8.49
N SER A 168 43.42 -13.46 -7.17
CA SER A 168 44.19 -14.31 -6.26
C SER A 168 44.00 -15.81 -6.53
N LEU A 169 42.83 -16.23 -7.03
CA LEU A 169 42.59 -17.61 -7.45
C LEU A 169 43.32 -17.92 -8.77
N SER A 170 43.29 -17.00 -9.73
CA SER A 170 43.99 -17.15 -11.02
C SER A 170 45.52 -17.18 -10.87
N GLU A 171 46.10 -16.40 -9.96
CA GLU A 171 47.55 -16.36 -9.73
C GLU A 171 48.07 -17.65 -9.06
N ARG A 172 47.25 -18.34 -8.26
CA ARG A 172 47.59 -19.67 -7.70
C ARG A 172 47.65 -20.78 -8.75
N GLU A 173 46.89 -20.63 -9.83
CA GLU A 173 46.84 -21.61 -10.93
C GLU A 173 48.00 -21.44 -11.92
N ALA A 174 48.66 -20.27 -11.92
CA ALA A 174 49.80 -19.95 -12.79
C ALA A 174 51.17 -20.37 -12.24
N GLU A 175 51.24 -20.97 -11.04
CA GLU A 175 52.46 -21.54 -10.45
C GLU A 175 52.32 -23.08 -10.41
N PRO A 176 52.46 -23.72 -11.58
CA PRO A 176 53.48 -24.77 -11.67
C PRO A 176 54.25 -24.72 -13.00
N GLU A 177 55.53 -25.11 -12.93
CA GLU A 177 56.50 -25.36 -14.02
C GLU A 177 57.58 -24.28 -14.26
N LEU A 178 58.48 -24.13 -13.27
CA LEU A 178 59.88 -23.80 -13.55
C LEU A 178 60.81 -24.93 -13.07
N LEU A 179 60.79 -26.07 -13.76
CA LEU A 179 61.91 -27.01 -13.77
C LEU A 179 62.16 -27.59 -15.18
N ASN A 180 63.37 -27.32 -15.66
CA ASN A 180 64.17 -28.03 -16.67
C ASN A 180 63.75 -28.05 -18.16
N GLY A 181 64.66 -27.54 -19.01
CA GLY A 181 64.76 -28.03 -20.39
C GLY A 181 65.42 -27.14 -21.46
N SER A 182 66.73 -26.91 -21.36
CA SER A 182 67.71 -26.89 -22.48
C SER A 182 67.36 -26.37 -23.90
N ARG A 183 68.05 -25.26 -24.28
CA ARG A 183 68.82 -25.00 -25.52
C ARG A 183 68.12 -25.05 -26.90
N GLY A 184 68.16 -23.92 -27.60
CA GLY A 184 68.00 -23.85 -29.07
C GLY A 184 68.10 -22.43 -29.63
N THR A 185 69.31 -22.00 -29.96
CA THR A 185 69.62 -20.87 -30.86
C THR A 185 68.87 -20.98 -32.20
N ASN A 186 68.39 -19.85 -32.75
CA ASN A 186 68.80 -19.33 -34.08
C ASN A 186 67.98 -18.12 -34.58
N THR A 187 68.73 -17.16 -35.11
CA THR A 187 68.44 -16.24 -36.24
C THR A 187 67.37 -15.13 -36.15
N SER A 188 67.91 -13.91 -36.22
CA SER A 188 67.35 -12.64 -36.69
C SER A 188 66.79 -12.71 -38.11
N ALA A 189 65.61 -12.10 -38.35
CA ALA A 189 65.43 -10.98 -39.30
C ALA A 189 63.95 -10.56 -39.41
N GLY A 190 63.70 -9.24 -39.34
CA GLY A 190 62.77 -8.58 -40.27
C GLY A 190 61.34 -8.25 -39.82
N ASN A 191 61.18 -7.03 -39.32
CA ASN A 191 60.12 -6.05 -39.65
C ASN A 191 58.63 -6.34 -39.35
N ALA A 192 58.17 -5.75 -38.23
CA ALA A 192 57.30 -4.56 -38.16
C ALA A 192 55.81 -4.59 -38.61
N VAL A 193 54.98 -4.10 -37.66
CA VAL A 193 53.66 -3.43 -37.75
C VAL A 193 52.44 -4.35 -37.86
N SER A 194 51.29 -4.12 -37.21
CA SER A 194 50.84 -3.49 -35.94
C SER A 194 49.31 -3.61 -35.95
N SER A 195 48.70 -3.68 -34.76
CA SER A 195 47.29 -3.40 -34.43
C SER A 195 46.23 -4.34 -35.00
N GLY A 196 45.24 -4.83 -34.25
CA GLY A 196 44.89 -4.60 -32.85
C GLY A 196 43.78 -5.61 -32.51
N PHE A 197 43.94 -6.32 -31.39
CA PHE A 197 42.94 -7.26 -30.89
C PHE A 197 41.95 -6.50 -30.01
N THR A 198 40.68 -6.51 -30.39
CA THR A 198 39.54 -6.26 -29.50
C THR A 198 39.07 -7.59 -28.93
N PRO A 199 39.13 -7.84 -27.60
CA PRO A 199 38.45 -8.98 -27.02
C PRO A 199 37.00 -8.61 -26.68
N GLN A 200 36.14 -9.42 -27.26
CA GLN A 200 34.70 -9.53 -27.05
C GLN A 200 34.44 -9.91 -25.59
N GLY A 201 33.52 -9.20 -24.94
CA GLY A 201 33.05 -9.55 -23.61
C GLY A 201 32.28 -10.87 -23.60
N SER A 202 32.42 -11.63 -22.52
CA SER A 202 31.37 -12.53 -22.04
C SER A 202 31.61 -12.82 -20.57
N ASN A 203 30.78 -12.22 -19.73
CA ASN A 203 30.57 -12.64 -18.36
C ASN A 203 30.03 -14.08 -18.36
N ARG A 204 30.56 -14.94 -17.49
CA ARG A 204 29.85 -15.46 -16.30
C ARG A 204 30.65 -16.59 -15.64
N PRO A 205 30.94 -16.53 -14.34
CA PRO A 205 31.33 -17.69 -13.57
C PRO A 205 30.11 -18.32 -12.85
N THR A 206 30.12 -19.63 -12.75
CA THR A 206 29.36 -20.51 -11.85
C THR A 206 30.30 -21.72 -11.71
N GLY A 207 30.77 -22.21 -10.57
CA GLY A 207 30.64 -22.02 -9.14
C GLY A 207 31.33 -23.25 -8.46
N SER A 208 31.30 -23.33 -7.12
CA SER A 208 31.72 -24.43 -6.22
C SER A 208 33.19 -24.45 -5.76
N VAL A 209 33.57 -24.83 -4.53
CA VAL A 209 33.08 -25.86 -3.57
C VAL A 209 33.41 -25.38 -2.14
N ASP A 210 32.44 -25.14 -1.25
CA ASP A 210 31.94 -25.95 -0.11
C ASP A 210 32.81 -25.98 1.17
N ASP A 211 32.21 -25.53 2.28
CA ASP A 211 32.55 -25.91 3.67
C ASP A 211 31.24 -26.11 4.45
N ASP A 212 31.20 -27.20 5.21
CA ASP A 212 30.05 -27.85 5.85
C ASP A 212 29.43 -27.06 7.02
N GLY A 213 28.09 -26.97 7.04
CA GLY A 213 27.32 -26.60 8.24
C GLY A 213 25.81 -26.58 8.00
N PRO A 214 24.95 -26.91 8.99
CA PRO A 214 23.56 -27.32 8.74
C PRO A 214 22.68 -26.14 8.31
N TRP A 215 22.35 -26.08 7.02
CA TRP A 215 21.44 -25.08 6.48
C TRP A 215 20.02 -25.36 6.95
N SER A 216 19.51 -24.51 7.84
CA SER A 216 18.07 -24.27 7.92
C SER A 216 17.65 -23.51 6.66
N ALA A 217 17.47 -24.23 5.56
CA ALA A 217 16.94 -23.71 4.30
C ALA A 217 15.44 -23.39 4.45
N ALA A 218 15.15 -22.30 5.17
CA ALA A 218 13.81 -21.74 5.25
C ALA A 218 13.50 -20.95 3.98
N GLY A 219 13.12 -21.67 2.92
CA GLY A 219 12.08 -21.29 1.96
C GLY A 219 12.07 -19.86 1.41
N GLN A 220 13.17 -19.38 0.83
CA GLN A 220 13.14 -18.20 -0.02
C GLN A 220 13.49 -18.57 -1.46
N GLY A 221 12.48 -18.55 -2.34
CA GLY A 221 12.69 -18.44 -3.79
C GLY A 221 12.79 -19.74 -4.60
N LEU A 222 11.95 -20.75 -4.34
CA LEU A 222 11.82 -21.90 -5.25
C LEU A 222 11.26 -21.43 -6.59
N THR A 223 12.03 -21.52 -7.68
CA THR A 223 11.57 -21.29 -9.05
C THR A 223 11.58 -22.60 -9.82
N PHE A 224 10.45 -22.96 -10.42
CA PHE A 224 10.38 -24.11 -11.31
C PHE A 224 11.10 -23.79 -12.62
N ILE A 225 12.19 -24.51 -12.89
CA ILE A 225 12.88 -24.49 -14.17
C ILE A 225 12.21 -25.58 -15.02
N GLY A 226 11.61 -25.17 -16.14
CA GLY A 226 10.72 -25.99 -16.96
C GLY A 226 11.29 -27.33 -17.41
N TYR A 227 10.43 -28.19 -17.96
CA TYR A 227 10.86 -29.41 -18.63
C TYR A 227 11.87 -29.05 -19.73
N GLN A 228 13.12 -29.51 -19.59
CA GLN A 228 14.08 -29.43 -20.67
C GLN A 228 13.62 -30.40 -21.76
N GLU A 229 13.12 -29.85 -22.84
CA GLU A 229 12.84 -30.61 -24.05
C GLU A 229 14.20 -31.05 -24.58
N SER A 230 14.50 -32.35 -24.51
CA SER A 230 15.73 -32.95 -25.04
C SER A 230 15.66 -32.98 -26.57
N SER A 231 15.55 -31.81 -27.18
CA SER A 231 15.81 -31.66 -28.60
C SER A 231 17.30 -31.95 -28.82
N ASN A 232 17.58 -32.93 -29.68
CA ASN A 232 18.89 -33.44 -30.11
C ASN A 232 19.80 -32.39 -30.80
N GLY A 233 19.67 -31.12 -30.46
CA GLY A 233 20.43 -30.01 -31.01
C GLY A 233 21.82 -29.97 -30.42
N GLY A 234 22.78 -30.60 -31.11
CA GLY A 234 24.21 -30.37 -30.87
C GLY A 234 24.60 -28.90 -31.11
N ASN A 235 25.86 -28.57 -30.84
CA ASN A 235 26.40 -27.22 -30.96
C ASN A 235 26.06 -26.55 -32.32
N VAL A 236 25.58 -25.30 -32.32
CA VAL A 236 25.09 -24.58 -33.51
C VAL A 236 26.14 -24.45 -34.62
N HIS A 237 27.42 -24.55 -34.28
CA HIS A 237 28.53 -24.43 -35.25
C HIS A 237 29.12 -25.75 -35.73
N THR A 238 28.83 -26.90 -35.09
CA THR A 238 29.52 -28.16 -35.40
C THR A 238 28.63 -29.41 -35.35
N GLY A 239 27.40 -29.30 -34.83
CA GLY A 239 26.48 -30.42 -34.63
C GLY A 239 26.96 -31.46 -33.60
N ALA A 240 28.16 -31.31 -33.04
CA ALA A 240 28.72 -32.22 -32.05
C ALA A 240 28.03 -32.05 -30.69
N VAL A 241 27.80 -33.18 -30.03
CA VAL A 241 27.26 -33.23 -28.67
C VAL A 241 28.36 -32.76 -27.70
N PRO A 242 28.08 -31.75 -26.86
CA PRO A 242 29.06 -31.24 -25.91
C PRO A 242 29.59 -32.34 -24.97
N PRO A 243 30.83 -32.25 -24.47
CA PRO A 243 31.44 -33.27 -23.61
C PRO A 243 30.65 -33.60 -22.34
N TRP A 244 29.93 -32.62 -21.77
CA TRP A 244 29.07 -32.80 -20.58
C TRP A 244 27.68 -33.38 -20.89
N LEU A 245 27.38 -33.65 -22.16
CA LEU A 245 26.14 -34.29 -22.63
C LEU A 245 26.42 -35.65 -23.28
N GLN A 246 27.66 -36.16 -23.15
CA GLN A 246 28.01 -37.51 -23.58
C GLN A 246 27.68 -38.49 -22.45
N ASP A 247 27.09 -39.63 -22.80
CA ASP A 247 26.87 -40.72 -21.83
C ASP A 247 28.22 -41.34 -21.47
N ASP A 248 28.52 -41.37 -20.16
CA ASP A 248 29.77 -41.88 -19.64
C ASP A 248 29.83 -43.42 -19.84
N PRO A 249 30.85 -43.99 -20.50
CA PRO A 249 30.87 -45.42 -20.83
C PRO A 249 30.94 -46.36 -19.62
N LEU A 250 31.19 -45.83 -18.42
CA LEU A 250 31.26 -46.57 -17.16
C LEU A 250 29.92 -46.72 -16.44
N GLU A 251 28.90 -45.97 -16.85
CA GLU A 251 27.52 -46.13 -16.38
C GLU A 251 26.74 -46.88 -17.46
N GLY A 252 26.64 -48.19 -17.28
CA GLY A 252 26.02 -49.09 -18.24
C GLY A 252 24.62 -48.64 -18.66
N SER A 253 24.36 -48.74 -19.96
CA SER A 253 23.03 -48.65 -20.58
C SER A 253 21.97 -49.41 -19.77
N SER A 254 21.29 -48.69 -18.88
CA SER A 254 19.97 -49.03 -18.38
C SER A 254 19.06 -47.87 -18.73
N GLY A 255 18.46 -47.97 -19.92
CA GLY A 255 17.29 -47.17 -20.24
C GLY A 255 16.28 -47.28 -19.10
N THR A 256 15.63 -46.15 -18.79
CA THR A 256 14.73 -45.90 -17.65
C THR A 256 15.39 -45.39 -16.36
N ALA A 257 16.15 -44.30 -16.44
CA ALA A 257 16.20 -43.34 -15.34
C ALA A 257 15.63 -42.03 -15.86
N ALA A 258 14.46 -41.65 -15.35
CA ALA A 258 13.84 -40.36 -15.61
C ALA A 258 14.90 -39.27 -15.43
N HIS A 259 15.03 -38.39 -16.43
CA HIS A 259 15.75 -37.12 -16.36
C HIS A 259 15.75 -36.63 -14.91
N ALA A 260 16.91 -36.61 -14.25
CA ALA A 260 17.01 -36.16 -12.87
C ALA A 260 16.37 -34.77 -12.80
N GLN A 261 15.17 -34.71 -12.21
CA GLN A 261 14.35 -33.49 -12.21
C GLN A 261 15.02 -32.53 -11.23
N ILE A 262 15.87 -31.65 -11.77
CA ILE A 262 16.56 -30.64 -10.96
C ILE A 262 15.49 -29.63 -10.52
N GLY A 263 15.17 -29.64 -9.23
CA GLY A 263 14.22 -28.73 -8.60
C GLY A 263 12.87 -29.37 -8.27
N PRO A 264 12.04 -28.67 -7.45
CA PRO A 264 10.72 -29.18 -7.07
C PRO A 264 9.85 -29.38 -8.31
N SER A 265 9.00 -30.41 -8.28
CA SER A 265 8.05 -30.64 -9.36
C SER A 265 7.16 -29.40 -9.57
N LEU A 266 6.66 -29.21 -10.79
CA LEU A 266 5.73 -28.11 -11.11
C LEU A 266 4.55 -28.07 -10.12
N GLN A 267 4.07 -29.25 -9.72
CA GLN A 267 2.96 -29.38 -8.78
C GLN A 267 3.33 -28.90 -7.37
N ASP A 268 4.56 -29.13 -6.94
CA ASP A 268 5.05 -28.69 -5.63
C ASP A 268 5.33 -27.19 -5.60
N PHE A 269 5.81 -26.62 -6.72
CA PHE A 269 5.94 -25.16 -6.86
C PHE A 269 4.59 -24.45 -6.79
N LEU A 270 3.55 -24.99 -7.44
CA LEU A 270 2.20 -24.42 -7.39
C LEU A 270 1.62 -24.48 -5.98
N LYS A 271 1.76 -25.60 -5.27
CA LYS A 271 1.35 -25.73 -3.86
C LYS A 271 2.08 -24.74 -2.96
N HIS A 272 3.38 -24.55 -3.15
CA HIS A 272 4.17 -23.59 -2.39
C HIS A 272 3.69 -22.15 -2.61
N LYS A 273 3.41 -21.77 -3.86
CA LYS A 273 2.82 -20.46 -4.20
C LYS A 273 1.46 -20.24 -3.55
N GLU A 274 0.64 -21.28 -3.46
CA GLU A 274 -0.66 -21.20 -2.80
C GLU A 274 -0.52 -21.01 -1.28
N GLN A 275 0.40 -21.73 -0.65
CA GLN A 275 0.70 -21.58 0.78
C GLN A 275 1.24 -20.18 1.12
N GLU A 276 2.12 -19.61 0.30
CA GLU A 276 2.59 -18.23 0.50
C GLU A 276 1.45 -17.21 0.41
N LYS A 277 0.50 -17.40 -0.51
CA LYS A 277 -0.69 -16.54 -0.61
C LYS A 277 -1.56 -16.64 0.64
N LEU A 278 -1.72 -17.85 1.19
CA LEU A 278 -2.46 -18.06 2.43
C LEU A 278 -1.73 -17.44 3.63
N ARG A 279 -0.40 -17.53 3.70
CA ARG A 279 0.43 -16.97 4.78
C ARG A 279 0.42 -15.44 4.81
N LYS A 280 0.23 -14.78 3.66
CA LYS A 280 0.15 -13.32 3.54
C LYS A 280 -1.17 -12.74 4.01
N LEU A 281 -2.20 -13.56 4.23
CA LEU A 281 -3.51 -13.10 4.67
C LEU A 281 -3.63 -13.16 6.20
N PRO A 282 -4.28 -12.18 6.85
CA PRO A 282 -4.44 -12.18 8.31
C PRO A 282 -5.20 -13.43 8.80
N PRO A 283 -4.73 -14.12 9.86
CA PRO A 283 -5.36 -15.34 10.36
C PRO A 283 -6.75 -15.09 10.97
N ASN A 284 -6.97 -13.90 11.54
CA ASN A 284 -8.24 -13.51 12.16
C ASN A 284 -9.20 -12.79 11.19
N ARG A 285 -9.08 -13.00 9.88
CA ARG A 285 -10.03 -12.42 8.91
C ARG A 285 -11.38 -13.13 8.99
N VAL A 286 -12.48 -12.37 8.90
CA VAL A 286 -13.83 -12.93 8.86
C VAL A 286 -13.93 -13.89 7.67
N GLY A 287 -14.28 -15.16 7.93
CA GLY A 287 -14.34 -16.23 6.93
C GLY A 287 -13.10 -17.13 6.85
N ALA A 288 -12.04 -16.90 7.62
CA ALA A 288 -10.85 -17.77 7.64
C ALA A 288 -11.12 -19.19 8.16
N ASN A 289 -12.06 -19.34 9.10
CA ASN A 289 -12.47 -20.62 9.68
C ASN A 289 -13.77 -21.16 9.06
N PHE A 290 -14.17 -20.63 7.89
CA PHE A 290 -15.42 -21.05 7.26
C PHE A 290 -15.19 -22.32 6.47
N ASP A 291 -15.79 -23.42 6.92
CA ASP A 291 -15.72 -24.70 6.25
C ASP A 291 -16.67 -24.73 5.05
N HIS A 292 -16.09 -24.63 3.85
CA HIS A 292 -16.80 -24.64 2.57
C HIS A 292 -17.40 -26.00 2.21
N SER A 293 -17.13 -27.06 2.99
CA SER A 293 -17.71 -28.40 2.78
C SER A 293 -19.04 -28.61 3.52
N SER A 294 -19.44 -27.68 4.39
CA SER A 294 -20.69 -27.76 5.12
C SER A 294 -21.88 -27.28 4.26
N HIS A 295 -22.85 -28.16 4.01
CA HIS A 295 -24.08 -27.80 3.31
C HIS A 295 -24.97 -26.98 4.26
N THR A 296 -25.29 -25.74 3.90
CA THR A 296 -26.14 -24.85 4.69
C THR A 296 -27.58 -24.91 4.20
N ASP A 297 -28.53 -25.12 5.13
CA ASP A 297 -29.96 -25.14 4.81
C ASP A 297 -30.46 -23.76 4.38
N ALA A 298 -31.42 -23.68 3.44
CA ALA A 298 -31.94 -22.42 2.87
C ALA A 298 -32.52 -21.41 3.89
N ASN A 299 -32.63 -21.80 5.16
CA ASN A 299 -33.07 -20.96 6.28
C ASN A 299 -31.91 -20.41 7.14
N TRP A 300 -30.65 -20.59 6.72
CA TRP A 300 -29.47 -20.18 7.49
C TRP A 300 -29.32 -18.65 7.63
N LEU A 301 -29.92 -17.88 6.71
CA LEU A 301 -29.99 -16.43 6.80
C LEU A 301 -31.32 -15.98 7.42
N PRO A 302 -31.31 -15.13 8.47
CA PRO A 302 -32.50 -14.42 8.92
C PRO A 302 -33.16 -13.75 7.71
N SER A 303 -34.47 -13.88 7.55
CA SER A 303 -35.15 -13.30 6.40
C SER A 303 -35.09 -11.76 6.48
N PHE A 304 -34.11 -11.15 5.82
CA PHE A 304 -33.93 -9.69 5.72
C PHE A 304 -34.99 -9.08 4.79
N GLY A 305 -36.27 -9.25 5.11
CA GLY A 305 -37.38 -8.61 4.44
C GLY A 305 -37.42 -8.82 2.91
N ARG A 306 -36.88 -9.94 2.40
CA ARG A 306 -36.83 -10.24 0.95
C ARG A 306 -36.02 -9.23 0.13
N VAL A 307 -35.03 -8.58 0.75
CA VAL A 307 -34.10 -7.63 0.10
C VAL A 307 -33.24 -8.31 -0.97
N TRP A 308 -33.04 -9.63 -0.86
CA TRP A 308 -32.14 -10.42 -1.69
C TRP A 308 -32.85 -11.32 -2.72
N ASN A 309 -34.08 -11.00 -3.14
CA ASN A 309 -34.74 -11.76 -4.21
C ASN A 309 -34.28 -11.26 -5.60
N SER A 310 -33.80 -12.17 -6.43
CA SER A 310 -33.50 -11.93 -7.84
C SER A 310 -34.81 -11.80 -8.64
N GLY A 311 -35.27 -10.56 -8.84
CA GLY A 311 -36.48 -10.26 -9.61
C GLY A 311 -36.82 -8.77 -9.61
N ARG A 312 -37.76 -8.34 -10.46
CA ARG A 312 -38.16 -6.92 -10.51
C ARG A 312 -38.87 -6.54 -9.21
N ARG A 313 -38.54 -5.36 -8.66
CA ARG A 313 -39.04 -4.86 -7.36
C ARG A 313 -40.55 -4.93 -7.17
N TRP A 314 -41.34 -4.83 -8.25
CA TRP A 314 -42.79 -4.95 -8.19
C TRP A 314 -43.27 -6.39 -7.87
N GLN A 315 -42.61 -7.43 -8.36
CA GLN A 315 -42.99 -8.83 -8.08
C GLN A 315 -42.86 -9.14 -6.58
N SER A 316 -41.76 -8.70 -5.95
CA SER A 316 -41.56 -8.81 -4.49
C SER A 316 -42.66 -8.07 -3.70
N ARG A 317 -43.09 -6.89 -4.17
CA ARG A 317 -44.16 -6.11 -3.53
C ARG A 317 -45.53 -6.82 -3.58
N HIS A 318 -45.83 -7.53 -4.68
CA HIS A 318 -47.07 -8.30 -4.78
C HIS A 318 -47.08 -9.50 -3.86
N GLN A 319 -45.96 -10.24 -3.81
CA GLN A 319 -45.83 -11.41 -2.94
C GLN A 319 -45.92 -11.01 -1.46
N PHE A 320 -45.27 -9.91 -1.06
CA PHE A 320 -45.38 -9.38 0.30
C PHE A 320 -46.83 -9.04 0.68
N ARG A 321 -47.59 -8.41 -0.22
CA ARG A 321 -49.01 -8.09 0.02
C ARG A 321 -49.87 -9.35 0.12
N GLN A 322 -49.60 -10.38 -0.68
CA GLN A 322 -50.30 -11.66 -0.56
C GLN A 322 -50.01 -12.35 0.78
N GLU A 323 -48.76 -12.36 1.21
CA GLU A 323 -48.34 -12.99 2.47
C GLU A 323 -48.82 -12.24 3.72
N GLU A 324 -48.81 -10.90 3.70
CA GLU A 324 -49.45 -10.08 4.73
C GLU A 324 -50.94 -10.39 4.84
N GLY A 325 -51.62 -10.55 3.70
CA GLY A 325 -53.02 -10.98 3.64
C GLY A 325 -53.24 -12.35 4.27
N GLN A 326 -52.41 -13.33 3.94
CA GLN A 326 -52.47 -14.68 4.50
C GLN A 326 -52.14 -14.72 6.00
N LYS A 327 -51.13 -13.95 6.46
CA LYS A 327 -50.81 -13.80 7.89
C LYS A 327 -51.94 -13.15 8.67
N ARG A 328 -52.61 -12.13 8.11
CA ARG A 328 -53.80 -11.52 8.72
C ARG A 328 -54.96 -12.50 8.80
N GLN A 329 -55.18 -13.31 7.76
CA GLN A 329 -56.20 -14.36 7.80
C GLN A 329 -55.86 -15.47 8.82
N LYS A 330 -54.60 -15.90 8.90
CA LYS A 330 -54.15 -16.90 9.89
C LYS A 330 -54.34 -16.39 11.32
N ARG A 331 -53.93 -15.14 11.61
CA ARG A 331 -54.17 -14.49 12.91
C ARG A 331 -55.66 -14.36 13.25
N ARG A 332 -56.51 -14.05 12.26
CA ARG A 332 -57.97 -14.01 12.46
C ARG A 332 -58.54 -15.40 12.77
N LYS A 333 -58.01 -16.45 12.14
CA LYS A 333 -58.45 -17.84 12.36
C LYS A 333 -58.03 -18.35 13.74
N GLU A 334 -56.82 -17.99 14.19
CA GLU A 334 -56.29 -18.30 15.53
C GLU A 334 -57.07 -17.55 16.64
N HIS A 335 -57.41 -16.27 16.45
CA HIS A 335 -58.25 -15.52 17.40
C HIS A 335 -59.72 -15.98 17.43
N GLY A 336 -60.25 -16.53 16.33
CA GLY A 336 -61.62 -17.05 16.27
C GLY A 336 -61.81 -18.34 17.09
N THR A 337 -60.76 -19.13 17.28
CA THR A 337 -60.81 -20.38 18.07
C THR A 337 -60.75 -20.17 19.59
N GLU A 338 -60.27 -19.03 20.08
CA GLU A 338 -60.27 -18.73 21.52
C GLU A 338 -61.61 -18.15 22.02
N GLY A 339 -62.36 -17.45 21.18
CA GLY A 339 -63.66 -16.87 21.54
C GLY A 339 -64.76 -17.91 21.80
N SER A 340 -64.66 -19.11 21.22
CA SER A 340 -65.69 -20.15 21.34
C SER A 340 -65.60 -20.97 22.64
N LYS A 341 -64.48 -20.89 23.39
CA LYS A 341 -64.34 -21.59 24.68
C LYS A 341 -64.95 -20.83 25.88
N LYS A 342 -65.19 -19.51 25.78
CA LYS A 342 -65.78 -18.72 26.87
C LYS A 342 -67.31 -18.75 26.92
N ALA A 343 -67.99 -19.04 25.82
CA ALA A 343 -69.46 -19.05 25.77
C ALA A 343 -70.12 -20.31 26.37
N LYS A 344 -69.33 -21.32 26.80
CA LYS A 344 -69.87 -22.58 27.38
C LYS A 344 -69.83 -22.63 28.92
N THR A 345 -69.24 -21.63 29.59
CA THR A 345 -69.10 -21.64 31.06
C THR A 345 -70.13 -20.77 31.78
N GLU A 346 -70.85 -19.88 31.09
CA GLU A 346 -71.82 -18.95 31.72
C GLU A 346 -73.27 -19.48 31.82
N GLN A 347 -73.53 -20.74 31.44
CA GLN A 347 -74.87 -21.35 31.53
C GLN A 347 -75.10 -22.28 32.74
N MET A 348 -74.15 -22.41 33.68
CA MET A 348 -74.27 -23.31 34.83
C MET A 348 -74.02 -22.64 36.19
N THR A 349 -74.53 -21.44 36.47
CA THR A 349 -74.66 -20.96 37.86
C THR A 349 -75.83 -19.98 37.99
N GLY A 350 -77.04 -20.50 38.13
CA GLY A 350 -78.25 -19.72 38.35
C GLY A 350 -79.33 -20.57 39.02
N SER A 351 -79.07 -21.00 40.26
CA SER A 351 -80.06 -21.51 41.23
C SER A 351 -79.35 -21.67 42.57
N ASP A 352 -79.58 -20.77 43.53
CA ASP A 352 -80.30 -21.10 44.76
C ASP A 352 -80.25 -19.98 45.81
N LYS A 353 -81.35 -19.94 46.56
CA LYS A 353 -81.78 -18.99 47.59
C LYS A 353 -80.91 -19.07 48.86
N HIS A 354 -80.69 -17.94 49.53
CA HIS A 354 -81.44 -17.60 50.74
C HIS A 354 -81.29 -16.14 51.15
#